data_AF-A0A6M3J4U2-F1
#
_entry.id   AF-A0A6M3J4U2-F1
#
_cell.length_a   1.000
_cell.length_b   1.000
_cell.length_c   1.000
_cell.angle_alpha   90.00
_cell.angle_beta   90.00
_cell.angle_gamma   90.00
#
_symmetry.space_group_name_H-M   'P 1'
#
loop_
_entity.id
_entity.type
_entity.pdbx_description
1 polymer ?
#
loop_
_entity_poly.entity_id
_entity_poly.type
_entity_poly.pdbx_seq_one_letter_code
_entity_poly.pdbx_strand_id
1 'polypeptide(L)'
;MGTKPKPLYPDADRPSVFEEGLEFQDFVADLLLRELGIALTSFSSRRYQWVHGENRQGIEIKLDKRILETGNVSIEVAEKSRADMPTWTPSGIMRHDNAWLYVQGNPQIVLVFGKATLRLVYKKRYASKVWQPKPTIRTFLLPLSEARRVALKVFER
;
A
#
# COMPACT_ATOMS: atom_id res chain seq x y z
N MET A 1 11.01 1.96 -31.89
CA MET A 1 11.41 1.93 -30.46
C MET A 1 10.99 0.59 -29.90
N GLY A 2 11.95 -0.28 -29.55
CA GLY A 2 11.62 -1.58 -28.94
C GLY A 2 11.09 -1.36 -27.52
N THR A 3 9.86 -1.80 -27.25
CA THR A 3 9.31 -1.84 -25.90
C THR A 3 10.21 -2.73 -25.06
N LYS A 4 10.82 -2.19 -24.00
CA LYS A 4 11.52 -3.02 -23.01
C LYS A 4 10.54 -4.09 -22.53
N PRO A 5 10.96 -5.37 -22.44
CA PRO A 5 10.08 -6.41 -21.93
C PRO A 5 9.61 -6.01 -20.52
N LYS A 6 8.30 -6.05 -20.30
CA LYS A 6 7.72 -5.76 -18.98
C LYS A 6 8.31 -6.75 -17.97
N PRO A 7 8.68 -6.31 -16.75
CA PRO A 7 9.19 -7.22 -15.74
C PRO A 7 8.16 -8.31 -15.47
N LEU A 8 8.54 -9.56 -15.73
CA LEU A 8 7.72 -10.73 -15.46
C LEU A 8 7.79 -11.02 -13.96
N TYR A 9 6.70 -10.78 -13.23
CA TYR A 9 6.59 -11.22 -11.84
C TYR A 9 5.88 -12.57 -11.84
N PRO A 10 6.55 -13.65 -11.39
CA PRO A 10 6.03 -15.01 -11.53
C PRO A 10 4.69 -15.21 -10.79
N ASP A 11 4.46 -14.44 -9.73
CA ASP A 11 3.33 -14.59 -8.81
C ASP A 11 2.24 -13.49 -8.98
N ALA A 12 2.25 -12.74 -10.08
CA ALA A 12 1.24 -11.70 -10.34
C ALA A 12 -0.03 -12.30 -10.99
N ASP A 13 -1.22 -11.97 -10.46
CA ASP A 13 -2.50 -12.50 -10.96
C ASP A 13 -2.79 -12.10 -12.41
N ARG A 14 -2.27 -10.94 -12.84
CA ARG A 14 -2.42 -10.43 -14.21
C ARG A 14 -1.23 -9.54 -14.59
N PRO A 15 -0.93 -9.39 -15.89
CA PRO A 15 0.20 -8.57 -16.35
C PRO A 15 0.07 -7.07 -16.03
N SER A 16 -1.15 -6.57 -15.78
CA SER A 16 -1.43 -5.15 -15.55
C SER A 16 -1.31 -4.70 -14.10
N VAL A 17 -1.15 -5.60 -13.12
CA VAL A 17 -1.19 -5.25 -11.67
C VAL A 17 -0.23 -4.11 -11.33
N PHE A 18 0.95 -4.11 -11.93
CA PHE A 18 1.97 -3.09 -11.67
C PHE A 18 1.58 -1.73 -12.26
N GLU A 19 1.11 -1.70 -13.50
CA GLU A 19 0.67 -0.48 -14.17
C GLU A 19 -0.48 0.18 -13.42
N GLU A 20 -1.47 -0.62 -13.01
CA GLU A 20 -2.62 -0.13 -12.23
C GLU A 20 -2.18 0.46 -10.87
N GLY A 21 -1.16 -0.14 -10.25
CA GLY A 21 -0.56 0.40 -9.03
C GLY A 21 0.10 1.76 -9.26
N LEU A 22 0.83 1.92 -10.37
CA LEU A 22 1.44 3.20 -10.75
C LEU A 22 0.38 4.25 -11.08
N GLU A 23 -0.64 3.92 -11.86
CA GLU A 23 -1.76 4.81 -12.17
C GLU A 23 -2.45 5.31 -10.89
N PHE A 24 -2.61 4.42 -9.89
CA PHE A 24 -3.16 4.83 -8.61
C PHE A 24 -2.22 5.74 -7.80
N GLN A 25 -0.90 5.53 -7.87
CA GLN A 25 0.06 6.44 -7.27
C GLN A 25 0.00 7.84 -7.88
N ASP A 26 -0.11 7.93 -9.21
CA ASP A 26 -0.26 9.20 -9.92
C ASP A 26 -1.58 9.91 -9.55
N PHE A 27 -2.68 9.15 -9.48
CA PHE A 27 -3.97 9.66 -8.99
C PHE A 27 -3.86 10.23 -7.57
N VAL A 28 -3.23 9.51 -6.64
CA VAL A 28 -3.03 9.99 -5.27
C VAL A 28 -2.11 11.21 -5.23
N ALA A 29 -1.06 11.27 -6.03
CA ALA A 29 -0.17 12.42 -6.10
C ALA A 29 -0.92 13.70 -6.54
N ASP A 30 -1.74 13.59 -7.60
CA ASP A 30 -2.60 14.68 -8.07
C ASP A 30 -3.66 15.06 -7.02
N LEU A 31 -4.29 14.07 -6.37
CA LEU A 31 -5.27 14.29 -5.31
C LEU A 31 -4.68 15.05 -4.11
N LEU A 32 -3.51 14.63 -3.62
CA LEU A 32 -2.83 15.28 -2.49
C LEU A 32 -2.38 16.69 -2.84
N LEU A 33 -1.92 16.92 -4.08
CA LEU A 33 -1.55 18.25 -4.54
C LEU A 33 -2.78 19.17 -4.60
N ARG A 34 -3.88 18.72 -5.20
CA ARG A 34 -5.10 19.52 -5.37
C ARG A 34 -5.80 19.82 -4.05
N GLU A 35 -5.95 18.82 -3.19
CA GLU A 35 -6.76 18.94 -1.99
C GLU A 35 -5.98 19.49 -0.80
N LEU A 36 -4.67 19.24 -0.73
CA LEU A 36 -3.84 19.58 0.43
C LEU A 36 -2.62 20.44 0.09
N GLY A 37 -2.37 20.73 -1.19
CA GLY A 37 -1.15 21.44 -1.61
C GLY A 37 0.13 20.63 -1.44
N ILE A 38 0.04 19.30 -1.28
CA ILE A 38 1.19 18.43 -1.03
C ILE A 38 1.69 17.87 -2.36
N ALA A 39 2.82 18.41 -2.85
CA ALA A 39 3.52 17.84 -4.00
C ALA A 39 4.30 16.59 -3.59
N LEU A 40 3.96 15.44 -4.19
CA LEU A 40 4.68 14.18 -3.97
C LEU A 40 5.92 14.09 -4.88
N THR A 41 7.07 13.73 -4.33
CA THR A 41 8.32 13.56 -5.08
C THR A 41 8.80 12.12 -4.97
N SER A 42 8.35 11.28 -5.91
CA SER A 42 8.62 9.85 -5.94
C SER A 42 10.02 9.53 -6.46
N PHE A 43 10.69 8.56 -5.82
CA PHE A 43 11.95 8.04 -6.31
C PHE A 43 11.70 7.02 -7.42
N SER A 44 12.36 7.16 -8.58
CA SER A 44 12.13 6.26 -9.72
C SER A 44 12.98 4.99 -9.69
N SER A 45 14.15 5.01 -9.03
CA SER A 45 15.06 3.86 -9.03
C SER A 45 14.74 2.91 -7.88
N ARG A 46 14.74 1.60 -8.15
CA ARG A 46 14.54 0.55 -7.13
C ARG A 46 15.50 0.68 -5.95
N ARG A 47 16.78 1.03 -6.23
CA ARG A 47 17.78 1.22 -5.17
C ARG A 47 17.38 2.35 -4.22
N TYR A 48 16.93 3.49 -4.75
CA TYR A 48 16.48 4.58 -3.89
C TYR A 48 15.18 4.22 -3.16
N GLN A 49 14.23 3.58 -3.83
CA GLN A 49 12.99 3.14 -3.19
C GLN A 49 13.27 2.20 -2.01
N TRP A 50 14.23 1.29 -2.16
CA TRP A 50 14.62 0.35 -1.10
C TRP A 50 15.32 1.04 0.08
N VAL A 51 16.21 1.99 -0.20
CA VAL A 51 17.05 2.64 0.84
C VAL A 51 16.33 3.79 1.53
N HIS A 52 15.50 4.54 0.79
CA HIS A 52 14.92 5.81 1.24
C HIS A 52 13.39 5.79 1.33
N GLY A 53 12.72 4.71 0.93
CA GLY A 53 11.26 4.62 0.80
C GLY A 53 10.75 5.14 -0.55
N GLU A 54 9.43 5.15 -0.75
CA GLU A 54 8.82 5.38 -2.08
C GLU A 54 8.98 6.83 -2.58
N ASN A 55 8.92 7.81 -1.68
CA ASN A 55 9.02 9.24 -1.99
C ASN A 55 9.67 10.01 -0.84
N ARG A 56 10.09 11.25 -1.14
CA ARG A 56 10.76 12.14 -0.18
C ARG A 56 9.88 12.47 1.03
N GLN A 57 8.57 12.54 0.84
CA GLN A 57 7.58 12.92 1.85
C GLN A 57 7.29 11.79 2.86
N GLY A 58 7.69 10.56 2.58
CA GLY A 58 7.45 9.41 3.48
C GLY A 58 6.00 8.95 3.47
N ILE A 59 5.41 8.85 2.28
CA ILE A 59 4.04 8.34 2.09
C ILE A 59 4.10 7.00 1.36
N GLU A 60 3.58 5.94 1.94
CA GLU A 60 3.41 4.66 1.24
C GLU A 60 2.04 4.62 0.56
N ILE A 61 1.95 4.25 -0.72
CA ILE A 61 0.69 4.26 -1.48
C ILE A 61 0.39 2.86 -2.04
N LYS A 62 -0.78 2.32 -1.68
CA LYS A 62 -1.22 0.97 -2.06
C LYS A 62 -2.62 0.99 -2.69
N LEU A 63 -2.73 0.42 -3.88
CA LEU A 63 -4.03 0.22 -4.54
C LEU A 63 -4.78 -0.95 -3.89
N ASP A 64 -6.03 -0.71 -3.51
CA ASP A 64 -7.00 -1.71 -3.05
C ASP A 64 -8.30 -1.58 -3.84
N LYS A 65 -8.39 -2.35 -4.94
CA LYS A 65 -9.53 -2.29 -5.86
C LYS A 65 -10.86 -2.73 -5.21
N ARG A 66 -10.81 -3.58 -4.18
CA ARG A 66 -12.00 -4.29 -3.67
C ARG A 66 -12.46 -3.79 -2.31
N ILE A 67 -11.94 -2.65 -1.85
CA ILE A 67 -12.29 -2.05 -0.56
C ILE A 67 -13.80 -1.85 -0.37
N LEU A 68 -14.51 -1.36 -1.39
CA LEU A 68 -15.96 -1.14 -1.36
C LEU A 68 -16.76 -2.45 -1.53
N GLU A 69 -16.25 -3.40 -2.32
CA GLU A 69 -16.88 -4.70 -2.54
C GLU A 69 -16.83 -5.57 -1.27
N THR A 70 -15.66 -5.60 -0.61
CA THR A 70 -15.41 -6.46 0.55
C THR A 70 -15.78 -5.80 1.87
N GLY A 71 -15.96 -4.47 1.89
CA GLY A 71 -16.13 -3.69 3.12
C GLY A 71 -14.92 -3.73 4.04
N ASN A 72 -13.72 -4.05 3.53
CA ASN A 72 -12.50 -4.19 4.30
C ASN A 72 -11.32 -3.54 3.58
N VAL A 73 -10.39 -2.98 4.34
CA VAL A 73 -9.08 -2.51 3.85
C VAL A 73 -8.05 -3.58 4.15
N SER A 74 -7.37 -4.09 3.12
CA SER A 74 -6.36 -5.14 3.29
C SER A 74 -4.99 -4.55 3.63
N ILE A 75 -4.68 -4.39 4.91
CA ILE A 75 -3.44 -3.75 5.37
C ILE A 75 -2.29 -4.75 5.43
N GLU A 76 -1.24 -4.53 4.64
CA GLU A 76 -0.07 -5.40 4.55
C GLU A 76 0.87 -5.29 5.77
N VAL A 77 1.35 -6.44 6.26
CA VAL A 77 2.27 -6.53 7.41
C VAL A 77 3.55 -7.33 7.12
N ALA A 78 3.54 -8.20 6.10
CA ALA A 78 4.74 -8.94 5.69
C ALA A 78 4.63 -9.40 4.23
N GLU A 79 5.76 -9.58 3.58
CA GLU A 79 5.85 -10.08 2.21
C GLU A 79 6.95 -11.13 2.03
N LYS A 80 6.91 -11.84 0.90
CA LYS A 80 8.00 -12.64 0.35
C LYS A 80 8.30 -12.18 -1.07
N SER A 81 9.56 -12.28 -1.48
CA SER A 81 9.96 -11.99 -2.87
C SER A 81 9.47 -13.04 -3.88
N ARG A 82 9.19 -14.27 -3.42
CA ARG A 82 8.64 -15.39 -4.20
C ARG A 82 7.99 -16.42 -3.27
N ALA A 83 7.02 -17.18 -3.77
CA ALA A 83 6.20 -18.09 -2.98
C ALA A 83 7.00 -19.15 -2.19
N ASP A 84 8.05 -19.69 -2.81
CA ASP A 84 8.95 -20.74 -2.29
C ASP A 84 9.95 -20.26 -1.23
N MET A 85 10.11 -18.94 -1.04
CA MET A 85 10.98 -18.44 0.02
C MET A 85 10.43 -18.81 1.40
N PRO A 86 11.23 -19.38 2.32
CA PRO A 86 10.74 -19.81 3.62
C PRO A 86 10.45 -18.62 4.56
N THR A 87 11.21 -17.54 4.42
CA THR A 87 11.22 -16.41 5.36
C THR A 87 10.30 -15.29 4.91
N TRP A 88 9.53 -14.74 5.85
CA TRP A 88 8.73 -13.53 5.66
C TRP A 88 9.54 -12.30 6.05
N THR A 89 9.48 -11.26 5.24
CA THR A 89 10.11 -9.96 5.51
C THR A 89 9.05 -8.96 5.99
N PRO A 90 9.32 -8.13 7.01
CA PRO A 90 8.43 -7.03 7.39
C PRO A 90 8.11 -6.12 6.21
N SER A 91 6.81 -5.89 5.95
CA SER A 91 6.34 -5.08 4.83
C SER A 91 5.13 -4.23 5.21
N GLY A 92 4.71 -3.37 4.29
CA GLY A 92 3.59 -2.46 4.51
C GLY A 92 3.79 -1.62 5.75
N ILE A 93 2.80 -1.68 6.66
CA ILE A 93 2.88 -0.96 7.93
C ILE A 93 4.06 -1.40 8.79
N MET A 94 4.65 -2.58 8.59
CA MET A 94 5.80 -3.08 9.36
C MET A 94 7.15 -2.79 8.72
N ARG A 95 7.20 -2.27 7.48
CA ARG A 95 8.46 -1.93 6.80
C ARG A 95 9.22 -0.85 7.59
N HIS A 96 10.54 -1.00 7.65
CA HIS A 96 11.45 -0.04 8.30
C HIS A 96 12.03 0.93 7.26
N ASP A 97 11.22 1.89 6.85
CA ASP A 97 11.52 2.92 5.86
C ASP A 97 11.22 4.33 6.43
N ASN A 98 11.26 5.36 5.58
CA ASN A 98 10.90 6.73 5.96
C ASN A 98 9.39 6.96 6.05
N ALA A 99 8.54 5.97 5.76
CA ALA A 99 7.12 6.21 5.63
C ALA A 99 6.48 6.43 7.00
N TRP A 100 5.75 7.52 7.12
CA TRP A 100 4.97 7.86 8.32
C TRP A 100 3.48 7.96 8.00
N LEU A 101 3.12 8.20 6.73
CA LEU A 101 1.78 8.03 6.20
C LEU A 101 1.66 6.74 5.39
N TYR A 102 0.47 6.15 5.46
CA TYR A 102 0.08 4.99 4.68
C TYR A 102 -1.26 5.31 4.01
N VAL A 103 -1.28 5.32 2.69
CA VAL A 103 -2.42 5.66 1.86
C VAL A 103 -2.89 4.40 1.13
N GLN A 104 -4.16 4.04 1.31
CA GLN A 104 -4.73 2.88 0.65
C GLN A 104 -6.16 3.15 0.19
N GLY A 105 -6.50 2.62 -0.98
CA GLY A 105 -7.84 2.72 -1.52
C GLY A 105 -7.88 2.54 -3.03
N ASN A 106 -8.88 3.16 -3.65
CA ASN A 106 -9.08 3.18 -5.09
C ASN A 106 -9.59 4.58 -5.51
N PRO A 107 -9.85 4.85 -6.81
CA PRO A 107 -10.32 6.17 -7.23
C PRO A 107 -11.67 6.63 -6.64
N GLN A 108 -12.46 5.75 -6.03
CA GLN A 108 -13.74 6.09 -5.38
C GLN A 108 -13.56 6.42 -3.89
N ILE A 109 -12.59 5.80 -3.23
CA ILE A 109 -12.30 6.05 -1.82
C ILE A 109 -10.79 5.95 -1.55
N VAL A 110 -10.21 6.99 -0.95
CA VAL A 110 -8.81 7.02 -0.52
C VAL A 110 -8.75 7.29 0.98
N LEU A 111 -8.11 6.38 1.72
CA LEU A 111 -7.90 6.49 3.16
C LEU A 111 -6.45 6.81 3.46
N VAL A 112 -6.22 7.88 4.21
CA VAL A 112 -4.89 8.29 4.68
C VAL A 112 -4.75 7.96 6.15
N PHE A 113 -3.75 7.16 6.51
CA PHE A 113 -3.49 6.75 7.88
C PHE A 113 -2.10 7.18 8.35
N GLY A 114 -1.95 7.38 9.65
CA GLY A 114 -0.63 7.36 10.28
C GLY A 114 -0.13 5.91 10.40
N LYS A 115 1.07 5.61 9.88
CA LYS A 115 1.68 4.27 9.92
C LYS A 115 1.83 3.78 11.37
N ALA A 116 2.19 4.67 12.30
CA ALA A 116 2.27 4.37 13.73
C ALA A 116 0.90 3.99 14.33
N THR A 117 -0.17 4.67 13.94
CA THR A 117 -1.54 4.38 14.38
C THR A 117 -2.00 3.00 13.89
N LEU A 118 -1.76 2.68 12.61
CA LEU A 118 -2.07 1.34 12.08
C LEU A 118 -1.28 0.25 12.80
N ARG A 119 0.00 0.48 13.12
CA ARG A 119 0.80 -0.45 13.94
C ARG A 119 0.18 -0.68 15.31
N LEU A 120 -0.35 0.36 15.96
CA LEU A 120 -1.01 0.23 17.25
C LEU A 120 -2.29 -0.60 17.14
N VAL A 121 -3.14 -0.30 16.16
CA VAL A 121 -4.37 -1.05 15.86
C VAL A 121 -4.05 -2.52 15.61
N TYR A 122 -3.06 -2.79 14.76
CA TYR A 122 -2.57 -4.14 14.48
C TYR A 122 -2.17 -4.87 15.76
N LYS A 123 -1.22 -4.30 16.53
CA LYS A 123 -0.70 -4.93 17.76
C LYS A 123 -1.79 -5.21 18.79
N LYS A 124 -2.79 -4.34 18.92
CA LYS A 124 -3.83 -4.47 19.93
C LYS A 124 -4.96 -5.39 19.53
N ARG A 125 -5.28 -5.53 18.24
CA ARG A 125 -6.55 -6.14 17.80
C ARG A 125 -6.43 -7.17 16.68
N TYR A 126 -5.38 -7.11 15.87
CA TYR A 126 -5.28 -7.90 14.63
C TYR A 126 -4.00 -8.75 14.50
N ALA A 127 -3.07 -8.69 15.45
CA ALA A 127 -1.83 -9.46 15.41
C ALA A 127 -2.05 -10.98 15.30
N SER A 128 -3.12 -11.51 15.90
CA SER A 128 -3.53 -12.91 15.80
C SER A 128 -4.48 -13.20 14.63
N LYS A 129 -4.84 -12.18 13.84
CA LYS A 129 -5.83 -12.24 12.75
C LYS A 129 -5.20 -11.93 11.38
N VAL A 130 -3.93 -12.28 11.22
CA VAL A 130 -3.22 -12.12 9.95
C VAL A 130 -3.70 -13.17 8.96
N TRP A 131 -4.14 -12.70 7.80
CA TRP A 131 -4.58 -13.49 6.66
C TRP A 131 -3.52 -13.48 5.56
N GLN A 132 -3.50 -14.55 4.76
CA GLN A 132 -2.59 -14.71 3.62
C GLN A 132 -3.42 -14.73 2.34
N PRO A 133 -3.67 -13.57 1.71
CA PRO A 133 -4.38 -13.52 0.42
C PRO A 133 -3.62 -14.24 -0.69
N LYS A 134 -2.29 -14.28 -0.59
CA LYS A 134 -1.39 -14.86 -1.58
C LYS A 134 -0.22 -15.56 -0.88
N PRO A 135 0.47 -16.50 -1.55
CA PRO A 135 1.67 -17.14 -1.00
C PRO A 135 2.78 -16.15 -0.57
N THR A 136 2.78 -14.95 -1.13
CA THR A 136 3.80 -13.92 -0.94
C THR A 136 3.35 -12.74 -0.08
N ILE A 137 2.10 -12.68 0.38
CA ILE A 137 1.56 -11.50 1.07
C ILE A 137 0.84 -11.92 2.36
N ARG A 138 1.12 -11.20 3.46
CA ARG A 138 0.38 -11.26 4.72
C ARG A 138 -0.25 -9.91 5.02
N THR A 139 -1.55 -9.92 5.27
CA THR A 139 -2.34 -8.73 5.60
C THR A 139 -3.24 -8.98 6.81
N PHE A 140 -3.80 -7.93 7.39
CA PHE A 140 -5.03 -8.07 8.18
C PHE A 140 -6.14 -7.27 7.50
N LEU A 141 -7.38 -7.71 7.68
CA LEU A 141 -8.55 -7.05 7.14
C LEU A 141 -9.09 -6.07 8.18
N LEU A 142 -8.97 -4.77 7.91
CA LEU A 142 -9.53 -3.71 8.74
C LEU A 142 -10.93 -3.36 8.19
N PRO A 143 -12.02 -3.57 8.93
CA PRO A 143 -13.36 -3.20 8.47
C PRO A 143 -13.42 -1.74 8.07
N LEU A 144 -14.07 -1.43 6.93
CA LEU A 144 -14.09 -0.08 6.36
C LEU A 144 -14.66 0.95 7.34
N SER A 145 -15.65 0.58 8.13
CA SER A 145 -16.22 1.44 9.19
C SER A 145 -15.19 1.82 10.26
N GLU A 146 -14.33 0.88 10.66
CA GLU A 146 -13.22 1.12 11.58
C GLU A 146 -12.10 1.92 10.91
N ALA A 147 -11.80 1.59 9.65
CA ALA A 147 -10.79 2.29 8.86
C ALA A 147 -11.10 3.78 8.76
N ARG A 148 -12.36 4.15 8.48
CA ARG A 148 -12.82 5.56 8.48
C ARG A 148 -12.61 6.28 9.80
N ARG A 149 -12.81 5.59 10.93
CA ARG A 149 -12.60 6.16 12.28
C ARG A 149 -11.13 6.39 12.60
N VAL A 150 -10.24 5.55 12.07
CA VAL A 150 -8.80 5.59 12.37
C VAL A 150 -8.03 6.43 11.36
N ALA A 151 -8.58 6.64 10.16
CA ALA A 151 -7.99 7.47 9.12
C ALA A 151 -7.83 8.92 9.59
N LEU A 152 -6.69 9.52 9.24
CA LEU A 152 -6.41 10.95 9.42
C LEU A 152 -7.20 11.80 8.42
N LYS A 153 -7.42 11.25 7.21
CA LYS A 153 -8.21 11.87 6.16
C LYS A 153 -8.86 10.77 5.32
N VAL A 154 -10.09 11.05 4.87
CA VAL A 154 -10.81 10.24 3.90
C VAL A 154 -11.15 11.15 2.73
N PHE A 155 -10.87 10.69 1.51
CA PHE A 155 -11.39 11.30 0.28
C PHE A 155 -12.40 10.35 -0.33
N GLU A 156 -13.58 10.86 -0.65
CA GLU A 156 -14.67 10.11 -1.26
C GLU A 156 -15.27 10.91 -2.40
N ARG A 157 -15.75 10.20 -3.41
CA ARG A 157 -16.51 10.76 -4.52
C ARG A 157 -17.89 10.12 -4.58
#